data_AF-A0A8C5VVY8-F1
#
_entry.id   AF-A0A8C5VVY8-F1
#
_cell.length_a   1.000
_cell.length_b   1.000
_cell.length_c   1.000
_cell.angle_alpha   90.00
_cell.angle_beta   90.00
_cell.angle_gamma   90.00
#
_symmetry.space_group_name_H-M   'P 1'
#
loop_
_entity.id
_entity.type
_entity.pdbx_description
1 polymer ?
#
loop_
_entity_poly.entity_id
_entity_poly.type
_entity_poly.pdbx_seq_one_letter_code
_entity_poly.pdbx_strand_id
1 'polypeptide(L)'
;MKAFYEVLEQLYKKISMFQNLDKLLSHMAAKCLALLLYFQLKEKITLSNSWVTFCQKNLSEYSENDKVIYCLWTHTAVIKETLKDTCSQKAEILKQFLTPFETIFEVFYNSLFSQHFENCQDTSKIINSLMCFLELLELLVASRIYVKLHFTCQRILFLKPSCVLEVITWPIQAFVKRKVIILIKKCLLHKVGEDLFCGSVPASMLSDCHLETDMLALANAVLQTVNLGLLKTLSVHRKPSFFGGDEIQPGCEHISGPDHVILRAVSLVIMKALEIKFQNYTSANEMKGNSPNPFFYVKCVTIYLSIIIHNYQISGLV
;
A
#
# COMPACT_ATOMS: atom_id res chain seq x y z
N MET A 1 1.31 22.21 28.91
CA MET A 1 2.14 21.10 28.37
C MET A 1 2.05 19.82 29.20
N LYS A 2 2.23 19.86 30.54
CA LYS A 2 2.16 18.67 31.42
C LYS A 2 0.84 17.87 31.32
N ALA A 3 -0.30 18.56 31.37
CA ALA A 3 -1.63 17.93 31.21
C ALA A 3 -1.81 17.22 29.84
N PHE A 4 -1.14 17.70 28.79
CA PHE A 4 -1.25 17.11 27.45
C PHE A 4 -0.51 15.76 27.37
N TYR A 5 0.68 15.67 27.97
CA TYR A 5 1.42 14.42 28.10
C TYR A 5 0.70 13.41 28.99
N GLU A 6 0.08 13.86 30.09
CA GLU A 6 -0.74 12.99 30.95
C GLU A 6 -1.95 12.41 30.21
N VAL A 7 -2.64 13.21 29.38
CA VAL A 7 -3.75 12.73 28.54
C VAL A 7 -3.27 11.75 27.47
N LEU A 8 -2.15 12.03 26.80
CA LEU A 8 -1.52 11.10 25.86
C LEU A 8 -1.18 9.77 26.50
N GLU A 9 -0.58 9.81 27.69
CA GLU A 9 -0.19 8.63 28.44
C GLU A 9 -1.39 7.80 28.86
N GLN A 10 -2.45 8.45 29.33
CA GLN A 10 -3.70 7.79 29.64
C GLN A 10 -4.35 7.17 28.41
N LEU A 11 -4.30 7.82 27.24
CA LEU A 11 -4.93 7.34 26.03
C LEU A 11 -4.25 6.10 25.46
N TYR A 12 -2.92 6.05 25.33
CA TYR A 12 -2.29 4.83 24.81
C TYR A 12 -2.34 3.68 25.83
N LYS A 13 -2.26 3.98 27.15
CA LYS A 13 -2.52 2.95 28.19
C LYS A 13 -3.93 2.41 28.07
N LYS A 14 -4.93 3.28 27.89
CA LYS A 14 -6.33 2.88 27.65
C LYS A 14 -6.50 2.09 26.36
N ILE A 15 -5.85 2.47 25.27
CA ILE A 15 -5.83 1.67 24.02
C ILE A 15 -5.31 0.27 24.31
N SER A 16 -4.26 0.12 25.11
CA SER A 16 -3.73 -1.19 25.50
C SER A 16 -4.63 -1.99 26.45
N MET A 17 -5.47 -1.32 27.24
CA MET A 17 -6.42 -1.96 28.16
C MET A 17 -7.76 -2.32 27.51
N PHE A 18 -8.23 -1.52 26.55
CA PHE A 18 -9.53 -1.73 25.89
C PHE A 18 -9.50 -2.76 24.76
N GLN A 19 -8.31 -3.27 24.40
CA GLN A 19 -8.10 -4.24 23.31
C GLN A 19 -9.04 -5.45 23.39
N ASN A 20 -9.37 -5.89 24.61
CA ASN A 20 -10.16 -7.10 24.85
C ASN A 20 -11.62 -6.82 25.24
N LEU A 21 -12.01 -5.55 25.43
CA LEU A 21 -13.30 -5.19 26.03
C LEU A 21 -14.22 -4.43 25.07
N ASP A 22 -13.69 -3.49 24.28
CA ASP A 22 -14.50 -2.70 23.35
C ASP A 22 -13.67 -2.19 22.15
N LYS A 23 -13.97 -2.74 20.96
CA LYS A 23 -13.30 -2.38 19.69
C LYS A 23 -13.62 -0.95 19.25
N LEU A 24 -14.84 -0.46 19.49
CA LEU A 24 -15.24 0.90 19.13
C LEU A 24 -14.50 1.91 19.99
N LEU A 25 -14.44 1.68 21.30
CA LEU A 25 -13.73 2.56 22.23
C LEU A 25 -12.23 2.59 21.93
N SER A 26 -11.64 1.44 21.60
CA SER A 26 -10.24 1.34 21.18
C SER A 26 -9.95 2.13 19.89
N HIS A 27 -10.84 2.03 18.90
CA HIS A 27 -10.75 2.81 17.66
C HIS A 27 -10.90 4.32 17.90
N MET A 28 -11.88 4.73 18.72
CA MET A 28 -12.06 6.14 19.10
C MET A 28 -10.84 6.69 19.83
N ALA A 29 -10.27 5.92 20.77
CA ALA A 29 -9.06 6.30 21.48
C ALA A 29 -7.86 6.44 20.54
N ALA A 30 -7.69 5.53 19.56
CA ALA A 30 -6.66 5.63 18.53
C ALA A 30 -6.81 6.87 17.65
N LYS A 31 -8.06 7.24 17.31
CA LYS A 31 -8.37 8.47 16.56
C LYS A 31 -8.06 9.73 17.37
N CYS A 32 -8.44 9.77 18.65
CA CYS A 32 -8.09 10.87 19.55
C CYS A 32 -6.57 11.00 19.70
N LEU A 33 -5.88 9.87 19.88
CA LEU A 33 -4.41 9.83 19.94
C LEU A 33 -3.77 10.40 18.68
N ALA A 34 -4.27 10.02 17.50
CA ALA A 34 -3.77 10.56 16.22
C ALA A 34 -3.94 12.09 16.12
N LEU A 35 -5.11 12.62 16.51
CA LEU A 35 -5.34 14.07 16.51
C LEU A 35 -4.43 14.81 17.49
N LEU A 36 -4.19 14.23 18.68
CA LEU A 36 -3.28 14.83 19.66
C LEU A 36 -1.83 14.84 19.17
N LEU A 37 -1.36 13.73 18.59
CA LEU A 37 -0.02 13.65 17.99
C LEU A 37 0.13 14.63 16.84
N TYR A 38 -0.89 14.73 15.98
CA TYR A 38 -0.93 15.71 14.91
C TYR A 38 -0.83 17.14 15.43
N PHE A 39 -1.60 17.47 16.47
CA PHE A 39 -1.54 18.78 17.12
C PHE A 39 -0.17 19.05 17.74
N GLN A 40 0.47 18.07 18.39
CA GLN A 40 1.84 18.23 18.92
C GLN A 40 2.83 18.59 17.83
N LEU A 41 2.78 17.89 16.69
CA LEU A 41 3.68 18.18 15.57
C LEU A 41 3.44 19.57 14.99
N LYS A 42 2.17 19.98 14.87
CA LYS A 42 1.80 21.31 14.37
C LYS A 42 2.30 22.43 15.27
N GLU A 43 2.22 22.24 16.59
CA GLU A 43 2.76 23.16 17.60
C GLU A 43 4.28 23.03 17.80
N LYS A 44 4.98 22.23 16.96
CA LYS A 44 6.42 21.95 17.06
C LYS A 44 6.85 21.40 18.42
N ILE A 45 5.93 20.76 19.12
CA ILE A 45 6.18 20.05 20.37
C ILE A 45 6.84 18.71 20.01
N THR A 46 7.82 18.31 20.82
CA THR A 46 8.45 16.99 20.68
C THR A 46 7.41 15.88 20.83
N LEU A 47 7.47 14.88 19.96
CA LEU A 47 6.62 13.69 20.08
C LEU A 47 6.85 13.01 21.44
N SER A 48 5.79 12.41 21.96
CA SER A 48 5.88 11.66 23.21
C SER A 48 6.84 10.47 23.07
N ASN A 49 7.96 10.49 23.79
CA ASN A 49 8.94 9.40 23.81
C ASN A 49 8.31 8.06 24.20
N SER A 50 7.34 8.05 25.12
CA SER A 50 6.66 6.82 25.54
C SER A 50 5.84 6.19 24.42
N TRP A 51 5.16 7.01 23.59
CA TRP A 51 4.43 6.53 22.42
C TRP A 51 5.39 6.04 21.33
N VAL A 52 6.47 6.77 21.07
CA VAL A 52 7.51 6.35 20.11
C VAL A 52 8.08 4.99 20.51
N THR A 53 8.56 4.83 21.75
CA THR A 53 9.09 3.56 22.26
C THR A 53 8.06 2.43 22.20
N PHE A 54 6.79 2.72 22.51
CA PHE A 54 5.71 1.76 22.36
C PHE A 54 5.57 1.27 20.91
N CYS A 55 5.52 2.18 19.94
CA CYS A 55 5.41 1.82 18.54
C CYS A 55 6.64 1.07 18.04
N GLN A 56 7.85 1.53 18.39
CA GLN A 56 9.10 0.88 18.02
C GLN A 56 9.16 -0.56 18.53
N LYS A 57 8.80 -0.80 19.79
CA LYS A 57 8.76 -2.15 20.37
C LYS A 57 7.79 -3.06 19.63
N ASN A 58 6.54 -2.65 19.45
CA ASN A 58 5.53 -3.52 18.86
C ASN A 58 5.73 -3.75 17.35
N LEU A 59 6.35 -2.81 16.62
CA LEU A 59 6.64 -2.97 15.19
C LEU A 59 7.93 -3.76 14.93
N SER A 60 8.94 -3.68 15.81
CA SER A 60 10.19 -4.44 15.65
C SER A 60 10.05 -5.90 16.08
N GLU A 61 9.39 -6.15 17.21
CA GLU A 61 9.10 -7.48 17.74
C GLU A 61 7.76 -8.01 17.19
N TYR A 62 7.52 -7.88 15.88
CA TYR A 62 6.23 -8.26 15.31
C TYR A 62 5.88 -9.72 15.64
N SER A 63 4.88 -9.90 16.51
CA SER A 63 4.48 -11.20 17.05
C SER A 63 2.95 -11.36 16.97
N GLU A 64 2.36 -11.29 15.78
CA GLU A 64 0.90 -11.44 15.53
C GLU A 64 0.00 -10.73 16.59
N ASN A 65 0.47 -9.58 17.11
CA ASN A 65 -0.10 -8.94 18.29
C ASN A 65 -1.04 -7.81 17.86
N ASP A 66 -2.22 -7.75 18.47
CA ASP A 66 -3.23 -6.71 18.19
C ASP A 66 -2.70 -5.29 18.45
N LYS A 67 -1.67 -5.13 19.29
CA LYS A 67 -0.98 -3.85 19.55
C LYS A 67 -0.42 -3.18 18.29
N VAL A 68 0.00 -3.97 17.30
CA VAL A 68 0.59 -3.49 16.04
C VAL A 68 -0.44 -2.69 15.24
N ILE A 69 -1.69 -3.16 15.20
CA ILE A 69 -2.77 -2.53 14.43
C ILE A 69 -2.97 -1.09 14.87
N TYR A 70 -2.91 -0.81 16.19
CA TYR A 70 -3.04 0.55 16.70
C TYR A 70 -1.88 1.44 16.30
N CYS A 71 -0.65 0.91 16.29
CA CYS A 71 0.50 1.65 15.79
C CYS A 71 0.25 2.03 14.32
N LEU A 72 -0.13 1.06 13.48
CA LEU A 72 -0.42 1.29 12.07
C LEU A 72 -1.55 2.31 11.85
N TRP A 73 -2.68 2.15 12.54
CA TRP A 73 -3.81 3.07 12.45
C TRP A 73 -3.46 4.48 12.88
N THR A 74 -2.73 4.66 13.99
CA THR A 74 -2.32 5.98 14.44
C THR A 74 -1.39 6.64 13.42
N HIS A 75 -0.42 5.91 12.85
CA HIS A 75 0.44 6.45 11.80
C HIS A 75 -0.34 6.82 10.53
N THR A 76 -1.22 5.93 10.07
CA THR A 76 -2.11 6.18 8.92
C THR A 76 -2.94 7.44 9.14
N ALA A 77 -3.54 7.59 10.33
CA ALA A 77 -4.35 8.76 10.65
C ALA A 77 -3.52 10.06 10.70
N VAL A 78 -2.36 10.07 11.37
CA VAL A 78 -1.51 11.26 11.46
C VAL A 78 -1.01 11.70 10.07
N ILE A 79 -0.54 10.77 9.24
CA ILE A 79 -0.09 11.07 7.88
C ILE A 79 -1.27 11.60 7.06
N LYS A 80 -2.43 10.95 7.11
CA LYS A 80 -3.63 11.36 6.38
C LYS A 80 -4.09 12.77 6.76
N GLU A 81 -4.12 13.10 8.05
CA GLU A 81 -4.49 14.46 8.51
C GLU A 81 -3.44 15.50 8.09
N THR A 82 -2.15 15.16 8.15
CA THR A 82 -1.09 16.05 7.69
C THR A 82 -1.18 16.34 6.18
N LEU A 83 -1.48 15.31 5.38
CA LEU A 83 -1.64 15.45 3.93
C LEU A 83 -2.86 16.33 3.58
N LYS A 84 -3.96 16.22 4.32
CA LYS A 84 -5.18 17.01 4.14
C LYS A 84 -5.10 18.47 4.59
N ASP A 85 -4.25 18.80 5.57
CA ASP A 85 -4.14 20.19 6.08
C ASP A 85 -3.78 21.16 4.92
N THR A 86 -4.05 22.44 5.02
CA THR A 86 -3.62 23.46 4.04
C THR A 86 -2.33 24.16 4.44
N CYS A 87 -1.76 23.82 5.60
CA CYS A 87 -0.53 24.37 6.15
C CYS A 87 0.67 24.20 5.20
N SER A 88 1.56 25.19 5.15
CA SER A 88 2.80 25.15 4.38
C SER A 88 3.90 24.27 5.01
N GLN A 89 3.79 23.94 6.30
CA GLN A 89 4.83 23.23 7.06
C GLN A 89 4.68 21.69 7.04
N LYS A 90 3.87 21.12 6.13
CA LYS A 90 3.64 19.66 6.03
C LYS A 90 4.92 18.84 5.95
N ALA A 91 5.91 19.34 5.22
CA ALA A 91 7.20 18.68 5.07
C ALA A 91 7.95 18.57 6.39
N GLU A 92 7.97 19.64 7.20
CA GLU A 92 8.59 19.63 8.52
C GLU A 92 7.86 18.70 9.48
N ILE A 93 6.52 18.77 9.49
CA ILE A 93 5.64 17.92 10.32
C ILE A 93 5.88 16.44 10.01
N LEU A 94 5.82 16.04 8.73
CA LEU A 94 6.04 14.65 8.33
C LEU A 94 7.48 14.21 8.54
N LYS A 95 8.46 15.09 8.33
CA LYS A 95 9.86 14.80 8.61
C LYS A 95 10.05 14.48 10.09
N GLN A 96 9.53 15.33 10.98
CA GLN A 96 9.59 15.10 12.43
C GLN A 96 8.87 13.80 12.82
N PHE A 97 7.73 13.50 12.19
CA PHE A 97 6.95 12.32 12.48
C PHE A 97 7.60 11.00 12.03
N LEU A 98 8.17 10.98 10.81
CA LEU A 98 8.70 9.75 10.20
C LEU A 98 10.12 9.41 10.63
N THR A 99 10.93 10.40 10.99
CA THR A 99 12.34 10.22 11.41
C THR A 99 12.52 9.09 12.46
N PRO A 100 11.76 9.03 13.57
CA PRO A 100 11.95 7.98 14.57
C PRO A 100 11.54 6.56 14.13
N PHE A 101 10.88 6.40 12.97
CA PHE A 101 10.32 5.14 12.49
C PHE A 101 10.91 4.65 11.17
N GLU A 102 11.88 5.36 10.58
CA GLU A 102 12.41 5.03 9.26
C GLU A 102 12.90 3.58 9.15
N THR A 103 13.76 3.15 10.07
CA THR A 103 14.28 1.79 10.11
C THR A 103 13.24 0.77 10.58
N ILE A 104 12.37 1.20 11.49
CA ILE A 104 11.35 0.32 12.10
C ILE A 104 10.31 -0.10 11.07
N PHE A 105 9.87 0.80 10.18
CA PHE A 105 8.96 0.43 9.11
C PHE A 105 9.59 -0.53 8.11
N GLU A 106 10.89 -0.40 7.84
CA GLU A 106 11.59 -1.39 7.02
C GLU A 106 11.66 -2.76 7.71
N VAL A 107 12.01 -2.80 9.00
CA VAL A 107 12.02 -4.06 9.78
C VAL A 107 10.63 -4.70 9.76
N PHE A 108 9.59 -3.92 10.03
CA PHE A 108 8.21 -4.38 10.01
C PHE A 108 7.79 -4.87 8.62
N TYR A 109 8.14 -4.14 7.56
CA TYR A 109 7.89 -4.54 6.17
C TYR A 109 8.48 -5.93 5.89
N ASN A 110 9.76 -6.13 6.20
CA ASN A 110 10.42 -7.41 5.96
C ASN A 110 9.76 -8.52 6.78
N SER A 111 9.46 -8.27 8.06
CA SER A 111 8.84 -9.27 8.94
C SER A 111 7.42 -9.65 8.53
N LEU A 112 6.62 -8.68 8.06
CA LEU A 112 5.24 -8.91 7.64
C LEU A 112 5.18 -9.73 6.34
N PHE A 113 6.05 -9.42 5.37
CA PHE A 113 6.07 -10.11 4.08
C PHE A 113 6.91 -11.39 4.07
N SER A 114 7.74 -11.64 5.09
CA SER A 114 8.41 -12.94 5.27
C SER A 114 7.53 -14.00 5.91
N GLN A 115 6.29 -13.66 6.31
CA GLN A 115 5.40 -14.61 6.97
C GLN A 115 4.93 -15.69 5.98
N HIS A 116 4.99 -16.94 6.41
CA HIS A 116 4.50 -18.09 5.65
C HIS A 116 3.25 -18.62 6.35
N PHE A 117 2.11 -18.55 5.66
CA PHE A 117 0.79 -18.92 6.18
C PHE A 117 0.67 -20.39 6.60
N GLU A 118 1.67 -21.21 6.31
CA GLU A 118 1.69 -22.65 6.55
C GLU A 118 1.61 -23.01 8.05
N ASN A 119 1.99 -22.10 8.97
CA ASN A 119 2.03 -22.35 10.42
C ASN A 119 1.22 -21.36 11.27
N CYS A 120 0.38 -20.50 10.69
CA CYS A 120 -0.33 -19.47 11.45
C CYS A 120 -1.57 -20.03 12.15
N GLN A 121 -1.68 -19.81 13.46
CA GLN A 121 -2.86 -20.19 14.25
C GLN A 121 -4.06 -19.27 14.01
N ASP A 122 -3.82 -18.01 13.62
CA ASP A 122 -4.87 -17.01 13.39
C ASP A 122 -4.55 -16.11 12.18
N THR A 123 -4.83 -16.63 10.98
CA THR A 123 -4.70 -15.93 9.69
C THR A 123 -5.37 -14.55 9.70
N SER A 124 -6.45 -14.36 10.48
CA SER A 124 -7.20 -13.11 10.50
C SER A 124 -6.38 -11.93 11.02
N LYS A 125 -5.48 -12.17 11.98
CA LYS A 125 -4.59 -11.13 12.55
C LYS A 125 -3.52 -10.68 11.58
N ILE A 126 -2.93 -11.63 10.84
CA ILE A 126 -1.99 -11.32 9.76
C ILE A 126 -2.70 -10.49 8.68
N ILE A 127 -3.88 -10.92 8.25
CA ILE A 127 -4.67 -10.20 7.24
C ILE A 127 -5.01 -8.78 7.71
N ASN A 128 -5.44 -8.60 8.95
CA ASN A 128 -5.75 -7.28 9.50
C ASN A 128 -4.50 -6.38 9.54
N SER A 129 -3.37 -6.91 10.02
CA SER A 129 -2.09 -6.19 10.05
C SER A 129 -1.65 -5.80 8.64
N LEU A 130 -1.76 -6.72 7.69
CA LEU A 130 -1.45 -6.50 6.28
C LEU A 130 -2.34 -5.42 5.66
N MET A 131 -3.64 -5.48 5.87
CA MET A 131 -4.57 -4.46 5.36
C MET A 131 -4.24 -3.07 5.92
N CYS A 132 -4.01 -2.97 7.24
CA CYS A 132 -3.63 -1.71 7.87
C CYS A 132 -2.29 -1.18 7.34
N PHE A 133 -1.34 -2.07 7.08
CA PHE A 133 -0.04 -1.69 6.54
C PHE A 133 -0.09 -1.30 5.07
N LEU A 134 -0.93 -1.95 4.26
CA LEU A 134 -1.16 -1.56 2.86
C LEU A 134 -1.76 -0.15 2.76
N GLU A 135 -2.66 0.21 3.69
CA GLU A 135 -3.18 1.59 3.79
C GLU A 135 -2.08 2.59 4.20
N LEU A 136 -1.25 2.22 5.18
CA LEU A 136 -0.11 3.04 5.57
C LEU A 136 0.88 3.23 4.42
N LEU A 137 1.17 2.17 3.67
CA LEU A 137 2.07 2.17 2.52
C LEU A 137 1.55 3.07 1.40
N GLU A 138 0.25 3.03 1.13
CA GLU A 138 -0.42 3.96 0.19
C GLU A 138 -0.17 5.42 0.59
N LEU A 139 -0.31 5.74 1.89
CA LEU A 139 -0.08 7.09 2.40
C LEU A 139 1.39 7.49 2.45
N LEU A 140 2.30 6.56 2.73
CA LEU A 140 3.74 6.81 2.70
C LEU A 140 4.19 7.17 1.27
N VAL A 141 3.73 6.41 0.27
CA VAL A 141 3.99 6.72 -1.14
C VAL A 141 3.34 8.04 -1.56
N ALA A 142 2.08 8.30 -1.17
CA ALA A 142 1.44 9.59 -1.44
C ALA A 142 2.23 10.75 -0.81
N SER A 143 2.67 10.60 0.44
CA SER A 143 3.42 11.64 1.15
C SER A 143 4.74 11.99 0.46
N ARG A 144 5.43 11.01 -0.14
CA ARG A 144 6.60 11.27 -0.99
C ARG A 144 6.25 12.15 -2.18
N ILE A 145 5.17 11.82 -2.90
CA ILE A 145 4.75 12.51 -4.12
C ILE A 145 4.36 13.97 -3.83
N TYR A 146 3.53 14.20 -2.81
CA TYR A 146 2.96 15.52 -2.54
C TYR A 146 3.82 16.41 -1.65
N VAL A 147 4.68 15.83 -0.81
CA VAL A 147 5.48 16.56 0.18
C VAL A 147 6.97 16.55 -0.17
N LYS A 148 7.38 15.81 -1.21
CA LYS A 148 8.77 15.74 -1.72
C LYS A 148 9.78 15.32 -0.65
N LEU A 149 9.39 14.36 0.18
CA LEU A 149 10.26 13.67 1.13
C LEU A 149 10.65 12.31 0.53
N HIS A 150 11.87 11.86 0.83
CA HIS A 150 12.45 10.66 0.21
C HIS A 150 13.00 9.67 1.26
N PHE A 151 12.32 9.55 2.40
CA PHE A 151 12.69 8.59 3.44
C PHE A 151 12.65 7.16 2.90
N THR A 152 13.49 6.29 3.45
CA THR A 152 13.57 4.88 3.08
C THR A 152 12.21 4.19 3.26
N CYS A 153 11.51 4.48 4.35
CA CYS A 153 10.16 3.96 4.62
C CYS A 153 9.11 4.40 3.58
N GLN A 154 9.27 5.56 2.95
CA GLN A 154 8.38 6.01 1.86
C GLN A 154 8.70 5.33 0.52
N ARG A 155 9.93 4.82 0.38
CA ARG A 155 10.42 4.16 -0.83
C ARG A 155 10.37 2.64 -0.73
N ILE A 156 10.07 2.07 0.44
CA ILE A 156 10.23 0.64 0.72
C ILE A 156 9.52 -0.28 -0.28
N LEU A 157 8.31 0.11 -0.75
CA LEU A 157 7.58 -0.61 -1.79
C LEU A 157 8.39 -0.75 -3.09
N PHE A 158 9.12 0.29 -3.47
CA PHE A 158 9.92 0.34 -4.71
C PHE A 158 11.30 -0.29 -4.53
N LEU A 159 11.83 -0.27 -3.30
CA LEU A 159 13.11 -0.90 -2.96
C LEU A 159 12.97 -2.42 -2.90
N LYS A 160 11.83 -2.94 -2.43
CA LYS A 160 11.56 -4.39 -2.27
C LYS A 160 10.19 -4.79 -2.85
N PRO A 161 9.91 -4.53 -4.14
CA PRO A 161 8.59 -4.71 -4.75
C PRO A 161 8.13 -6.17 -4.80
N SER A 162 9.06 -7.13 -4.86
CA SER A 162 8.74 -8.56 -4.88
C SER A 162 7.93 -8.99 -3.65
N CYS A 163 8.28 -8.50 -2.46
CA CYS A 163 7.60 -8.84 -1.21
C CYS A 163 6.09 -8.54 -1.26
N VAL A 164 5.70 -7.39 -1.81
CA VAL A 164 4.29 -7.00 -1.93
C VAL A 164 3.61 -7.73 -3.08
N LEU A 165 4.32 -8.00 -4.18
CA LEU A 165 3.76 -8.75 -5.31
C LEU A 165 3.52 -10.23 -4.98
N GLU A 166 4.33 -10.82 -4.11
CA GLU A 166 4.16 -12.19 -3.59
C GLU A 166 2.84 -12.37 -2.85
N VAL A 167 2.27 -11.32 -2.24
CA VAL A 167 0.95 -11.37 -1.59
C VAL A 167 -0.16 -11.87 -2.54
N ILE A 168 0.00 -11.64 -3.84
CA ILE A 168 -0.97 -12.08 -4.85
C ILE A 168 -1.00 -13.62 -4.95
N THR A 169 0.13 -14.30 -4.69
CA THR A 169 0.22 -15.77 -4.69
C THR A 169 -0.24 -16.40 -3.38
N TRP A 170 -0.31 -15.62 -2.29
CA TRP A 170 -0.67 -16.13 -0.98
C TRP A 170 -2.09 -16.74 -0.94
N PRO A 171 -2.35 -17.75 -0.09
CA PRO A 171 -3.66 -18.38 0.08
C PRO A 171 -4.61 -17.53 0.94
N ILE A 172 -4.73 -16.23 0.64
CA ILE A 172 -5.56 -15.26 1.35
C ILE A 172 -6.78 -14.82 0.53
N GLN A 173 -7.73 -14.13 1.16
CA GLN A 173 -8.95 -13.69 0.51
C GLN A 173 -8.66 -12.74 -0.67
N ALA A 174 -9.49 -12.85 -1.70
CA ALA A 174 -9.36 -12.07 -2.93
C ALA A 174 -9.32 -10.55 -2.70
N PHE A 175 -10.04 -10.03 -1.69
CA PHE A 175 -10.06 -8.59 -1.42
C PHE A 175 -8.69 -8.00 -1.07
N VAL A 176 -7.83 -8.78 -0.39
CA VAL A 176 -6.46 -8.33 -0.06
C VAL A 176 -5.62 -8.27 -1.34
N LYS A 177 -5.71 -9.29 -2.19
CA LYS A 177 -5.06 -9.33 -3.51
C LYS A 177 -5.50 -8.16 -4.38
N ARG A 178 -6.81 -7.84 -4.37
CA ARG A 178 -7.37 -6.66 -5.04
C ARG A 178 -6.75 -5.36 -4.53
N LYS A 179 -6.63 -5.19 -3.20
CA LYS A 179 -6.03 -4.00 -2.59
C LYS A 179 -4.57 -3.84 -3.03
N VAL A 180 -3.78 -4.91 -3.07
CA VAL A 180 -2.41 -4.91 -3.60
C VAL A 180 -2.37 -4.47 -5.06
N ILE A 181 -3.17 -5.09 -5.94
CA ILE A 181 -3.22 -4.74 -7.37
C ILE A 181 -3.57 -3.25 -7.56
N ILE A 182 -4.56 -2.76 -6.81
CA ILE A 182 -4.97 -1.35 -6.89
C ILE A 182 -3.84 -0.43 -6.42
N LEU A 183 -3.12 -0.76 -5.34
CA LEU A 183 -1.97 0.00 -4.87
C LEU A 183 -0.88 0.07 -5.94
N ILE A 184 -0.48 -1.07 -6.50
CA ILE A 184 0.53 -1.14 -7.57
C ILE A 184 0.09 -0.33 -8.80
N LYS A 185 -1.18 -0.44 -9.19
CA LYS A 185 -1.77 0.36 -10.26
C LYS A 185 -1.64 1.86 -9.98
N LYS A 186 -2.02 2.31 -8.78
CA LYS A 186 -1.91 3.73 -8.39
C LYS A 186 -0.44 4.19 -8.43
N CYS A 187 0.51 3.37 -7.97
CA CYS A 187 1.94 3.66 -8.04
C CYS A 187 2.42 3.85 -9.48
N LEU A 188 2.15 2.88 -10.36
CA LEU A 188 2.59 2.91 -11.77
C LEU A 188 1.98 4.08 -12.56
N LEU A 189 0.78 4.52 -12.18
CA LEU A 189 0.10 5.65 -12.82
C LEU A 189 0.44 7.00 -12.17
N HIS A 190 1.27 7.04 -11.12
CA HIS A 190 1.52 8.24 -10.31
C HIS A 190 0.24 8.88 -9.74
N LYS A 191 -0.75 8.05 -9.39
CA LYS A 191 -2.07 8.45 -8.88
C LYS A 191 -2.28 8.08 -7.40
N VAL A 192 -1.20 7.77 -6.68
CA VAL A 192 -1.29 7.41 -5.27
C VAL A 192 -1.67 8.64 -4.46
N GLY A 193 -2.77 8.55 -3.70
CA GLY A 193 -3.27 9.67 -2.90
C GLY A 193 -4.12 10.69 -3.66
N GLU A 194 -4.40 10.49 -4.95
CA GLU A 194 -5.27 11.39 -5.75
C GLU A 194 -6.63 11.63 -5.05
N ASP A 195 -7.18 10.59 -4.42
CA ASP A 195 -8.46 10.65 -3.67
C ASP A 195 -8.40 11.53 -2.40
N LEU A 196 -7.19 11.79 -1.87
CA LEU A 196 -6.96 12.55 -0.64
C LEU A 196 -6.65 14.01 -0.91
N PHE A 197 -6.26 14.34 -2.14
CA PHE A 197 -5.87 15.69 -2.55
C PHE A 197 -6.81 16.18 -3.63
N CYS A 198 -7.72 17.12 -3.30
CA CYS A 198 -8.54 17.83 -4.28
C CYS A 198 -7.76 18.86 -5.13
N GLY A 199 -6.42 18.83 -5.11
CA GLY A 199 -5.55 19.76 -5.83
C GLY A 199 -4.91 19.09 -7.04
N SER A 200 -4.61 19.87 -8.09
CA SER A 200 -3.84 19.38 -9.22
C SER A 200 -2.49 18.83 -8.76
N VAL A 201 -2.12 17.64 -9.27
CA VAL A 201 -0.78 17.06 -9.04
C VAL A 201 0.26 18.11 -9.48
N PRO A 202 1.21 18.50 -8.60
CA PRO A 202 2.15 19.57 -8.94
C PRO A 202 2.87 19.25 -10.25
N ALA A 203 2.76 20.15 -11.23
CA ALA A 203 3.36 20.00 -12.55
C ALA A 203 4.91 19.90 -12.53
N SER A 204 5.54 20.12 -11.36
CA SER A 204 6.98 19.88 -11.15
C SER A 204 7.25 18.58 -10.37
N MET A 205 6.96 17.45 -11.02
CA MET A 205 7.48 16.12 -10.65
C MET A 205 9.00 15.97 -10.88
N LEU A 206 9.64 16.98 -11.51
CA LEU A 206 11.02 16.97 -12.00
C LEU A 206 12.15 16.93 -10.93
N SER A 207 11.85 16.82 -9.63
CA SER A 207 12.86 16.94 -8.56
C SER A 207 13.04 15.71 -7.67
N ASP A 208 12.41 14.58 -7.99
CA ASP A 208 12.67 13.32 -7.27
C ASP A 208 13.71 12.50 -8.05
N CYS A 209 14.97 12.61 -7.63
CA CYS A 209 16.10 11.91 -8.25
C CYS A 209 16.00 10.38 -8.20
N HIS A 210 15.11 9.84 -7.36
CA HIS A 210 14.91 8.41 -7.20
C HIS A 210 13.68 7.89 -7.94
N LEU A 211 12.77 8.76 -8.40
CA LEU A 211 11.47 8.36 -8.92
C LEU A 211 11.59 7.43 -10.13
N GLU A 212 12.40 7.79 -11.13
CA GLU A 212 12.56 6.97 -12.33
C GLU A 212 13.14 5.59 -12.01
N THR A 213 14.14 5.53 -11.14
CA THR A 213 14.78 4.26 -10.73
C THR A 213 13.80 3.38 -9.95
N ASP A 214 13.05 3.97 -9.03
CA ASP A 214 12.06 3.28 -8.20
C ASP A 214 10.88 2.76 -9.05
N MET A 215 10.40 3.56 -10.00
CA MET A 215 9.34 3.17 -10.92
C MET A 215 9.78 2.05 -11.85
N LEU A 216 11.02 2.10 -12.33
CA LEU A 216 11.61 1.04 -13.13
C LEU A 216 11.78 -0.26 -12.32
N ALA A 217 12.20 -0.17 -11.07
CA ALA A 217 12.31 -1.33 -10.18
C ALA A 217 10.95 -2.01 -9.98
N LEU A 218 9.91 -1.22 -9.69
CA LEU A 218 8.54 -1.73 -9.58
C LEU A 218 8.03 -2.36 -10.88
N ALA A 219 8.23 -1.68 -12.02
CA ALA A 219 7.83 -2.18 -13.34
C ALA A 219 8.53 -3.51 -13.68
N ASN A 220 9.84 -3.61 -13.43
CA ASN A 220 10.59 -4.83 -13.65
C ASN A 220 10.10 -5.98 -12.77
N ALA A 221 9.82 -5.71 -11.48
CA ALA A 221 9.29 -6.71 -10.58
C ALA A 221 7.93 -7.22 -11.06
N VAL A 222 6.99 -6.34 -11.43
CA VAL A 222 5.69 -6.72 -12.01
C VAL A 222 5.87 -7.66 -13.21
N LEU A 223 6.74 -7.31 -14.16
CA LEU A 223 6.97 -8.12 -15.35
C LEU A 223 7.62 -9.48 -15.04
N GLN A 224 8.52 -9.51 -14.06
CA GLN A 224 9.11 -10.76 -13.56
C GLN A 224 8.04 -11.65 -12.93
N THR A 225 7.20 -11.12 -12.04
CA THR A 225 6.14 -11.89 -11.37
C THR A 225 5.12 -12.42 -12.39
N VAL A 226 4.77 -11.63 -13.41
CA VAL A 226 3.93 -12.10 -14.54
C VAL A 226 4.59 -13.25 -15.30
N ASN A 227 5.90 -13.15 -15.60
CA ASN A 227 6.64 -14.21 -16.27
C ASN A 227 6.74 -15.50 -15.43
N LEU A 228 6.71 -15.39 -14.10
CA LEU A 228 6.61 -16.53 -13.16
C LEU A 228 5.19 -17.14 -13.09
N GLY A 229 4.22 -16.60 -13.83
CA GLY A 229 2.87 -17.16 -13.91
C GLY A 229 1.88 -16.61 -12.88
N LEU A 230 2.17 -15.47 -12.24
CA LEU A 230 1.27 -14.83 -11.26
C LEU A 230 -0.17 -14.69 -11.74
N LEU A 231 -0.35 -14.35 -13.02
CA LEU A 231 -1.67 -14.21 -13.64
C LEU A 231 -2.51 -15.48 -13.56
N LYS A 232 -1.89 -16.66 -13.53
CA LYS A 232 -2.58 -17.95 -13.38
C LYS A 232 -3.16 -18.14 -11.97
N THR A 233 -2.59 -17.46 -10.96
CA THR A 233 -3.02 -17.56 -9.56
C THR A 233 -4.14 -16.58 -9.20
N LEU A 234 -4.41 -15.61 -10.08
CA LEU A 234 -5.50 -14.66 -9.92
C LEU A 234 -6.83 -15.31 -10.29
N SER A 235 -7.47 -15.95 -9.31
CA SER A 235 -8.87 -16.36 -9.45
C SER A 235 -9.76 -15.13 -9.49
N VAL A 236 -10.29 -14.81 -10.67
CA VAL A 236 -11.34 -13.81 -10.84
C VAL A 236 -12.64 -14.45 -10.38
N HIS A 237 -12.96 -14.27 -9.10
CA HIS A 237 -14.16 -14.86 -8.52
C HIS A 237 -15.41 -14.29 -9.19
N ARG A 238 -16.29 -15.18 -9.63
CA ARG A 238 -17.64 -14.93 -10.15
C ARG A 238 -18.56 -14.49 -9.01
N LYS A 239 -18.29 -13.34 -8.39
CA LYS A 239 -19.24 -12.73 -7.44
C LYS A 239 -19.39 -11.25 -7.77
N PRO A 240 -20.61 -10.73 -7.97
CA PRO A 240 -20.79 -9.34 -8.30
C PRO A 240 -20.29 -8.46 -7.15
N SER A 241 -19.50 -7.43 -7.49
CA SER A 241 -19.14 -6.38 -6.56
C SER A 241 -20.26 -5.33 -6.53
N PHE A 242 -21.25 -5.52 -5.65
CA PHE A 242 -22.24 -4.48 -5.38
C PHE A 242 -21.75 -3.58 -4.24
N PHE A 243 -21.84 -2.26 -4.47
CA PHE A 243 -21.67 -1.26 -3.43
C PHE A 243 -23.02 -1.14 -2.72
N GLY A 244 -23.22 -1.79 -1.56
CA GLY A 244 -24.50 -1.64 -0.84
C GLY A 244 -24.98 -2.73 0.14
N GLY A 245 -24.27 -3.86 0.32
CA GLY A 245 -24.74 -4.93 1.21
C GLY A 245 -25.84 -5.81 0.60
N ASP A 246 -25.77 -7.12 0.81
CA ASP A 246 -26.74 -8.09 0.28
C ASP A 246 -28.02 -8.07 1.13
N GLU A 247 -29.15 -7.64 0.56
CA GLU A 247 -30.44 -8.25 0.91
C GLU A 247 -30.57 -9.53 0.10
N ILE A 248 -30.35 -10.67 0.78
CA ILE A 248 -30.48 -11.99 0.19
C ILE A 248 -31.96 -12.23 -0.12
N GLN A 249 -32.40 -12.04 -1.36
CA GLN A 249 -33.66 -12.64 -1.82
C GLN A 249 -33.42 -14.11 -2.19
N PRO A 250 -34.17 -15.06 -1.60
CA PRO A 250 -34.03 -16.47 -1.92
C PRO A 250 -34.77 -16.77 -3.23
N GLY A 251 -34.05 -17.26 -4.25
CA GLY A 251 -34.70 -17.91 -5.40
C GLY A 251 -34.18 -17.56 -6.80
N CYS A 252 -33.18 -16.69 -6.96
CA CYS A 252 -32.62 -16.39 -8.28
C CYS A 252 -31.22 -17.01 -8.44
N GLU A 253 -31.07 -17.97 -9.35
CA GLU A 253 -29.76 -18.42 -9.82
C GLU A 253 -29.05 -17.25 -10.51
N HIS A 254 -28.27 -16.49 -9.74
CA HIS A 254 -27.45 -15.42 -10.31
C HIS A 254 -26.28 -16.02 -11.08
N ILE A 255 -26.40 -16.01 -12.40
CA ILE A 255 -25.27 -16.19 -13.33
C ILE A 255 -24.30 -15.03 -13.09
N SER A 256 -23.24 -15.30 -12.34
CA SER A 256 -22.27 -14.29 -11.94
C SER A 256 -21.11 -14.18 -12.93
N GLY A 257 -20.89 -12.99 -13.47
CA GLY A 257 -19.78 -12.65 -14.36
C GLY A 257 -18.45 -12.34 -13.62
N PRO A 258 -17.32 -12.32 -14.33
CA PRO A 258 -16.00 -12.00 -13.77
C PRO A 258 -15.87 -10.55 -13.27
N ASP A 259 -15.01 -10.32 -12.27
CA ASP A 259 -14.60 -8.99 -11.78
C ASP A 259 -13.77 -8.25 -12.85
N HIS A 260 -14.48 -7.67 -13.82
CA HIS A 260 -13.89 -6.90 -14.92
C HIS A 260 -13.07 -5.70 -14.44
N VAL A 261 -13.36 -5.17 -13.24
CA VAL A 261 -12.62 -4.02 -12.68
C VAL A 261 -11.19 -4.42 -12.36
N ILE A 262 -11.01 -5.59 -11.73
CA ILE A 262 -9.67 -6.11 -11.40
C ILE A 262 -8.93 -6.58 -12.63
N LEU A 263 -9.59 -7.22 -13.59
CA LEU A 263 -8.95 -7.59 -14.85
C LEU A 263 -8.44 -6.35 -15.61
N ARG A 264 -9.25 -5.29 -15.70
CA ARG A 264 -8.82 -4.01 -16.28
C ARG A 264 -7.65 -3.41 -15.50
N ALA A 265 -7.68 -3.45 -14.17
CA ALA A 265 -6.59 -2.96 -13.33
C ALA A 265 -5.27 -3.71 -13.58
N VAL A 266 -5.31 -5.05 -13.61
CA VAL A 266 -4.14 -5.90 -13.90
C VAL A 266 -3.60 -5.64 -15.31
N SER A 267 -4.50 -5.53 -16.30
CA SER A 267 -4.12 -5.25 -17.68
C SER A 267 -3.41 -3.90 -17.79
N LEU A 268 -3.93 -2.87 -17.09
CA LEU A 268 -3.31 -1.55 -17.05
C LEU A 268 -1.97 -1.54 -16.31
N VAL A 269 -1.84 -2.27 -15.20
CA VAL A 269 -0.57 -2.46 -14.47
C VAL A 269 0.49 -3.02 -15.41
N ILE A 270 0.16 -4.06 -16.17
CA ILE A 270 1.09 -4.72 -17.08
C ILE A 270 1.45 -3.81 -18.25
N MET A 271 0.46 -3.18 -18.89
CA MET A 271 0.71 -2.22 -19.97
C MET A 271 1.61 -1.08 -19.51
N LYS A 272 1.37 -0.53 -18.30
CA LYS A 272 2.17 0.59 -17.80
C LYS A 272 3.58 0.16 -17.40
N ALA A 273 3.74 -1.03 -16.82
CA ALA A 273 5.07 -1.58 -16.53
C ALA A 273 5.88 -1.82 -17.81
N LEU A 274 5.23 -2.30 -18.89
CA LEU A 274 5.84 -2.42 -20.21
C LEU A 274 6.27 -1.06 -20.77
N GLU A 275 5.38 -0.07 -20.74
CA GLU A 275 5.65 1.29 -21.21
C GLU A 275 6.89 1.88 -20.51
N ILE A 276 6.96 1.82 -19.18
CA ILE A 276 8.10 2.30 -18.38
C ILE A 276 9.39 1.59 -18.79
N LYS A 277 9.33 0.27 -18.96
CA LYS A 277 10.50 -0.51 -19.36
C LYS A 277 10.96 -0.19 -20.79
N PHE A 278 10.03 0.05 -21.71
CA PHE A 278 10.35 0.47 -23.08
C PHE A 278 10.97 1.86 -23.12
N GLN A 279 10.42 2.83 -22.39
CA GLN A 279 10.96 4.18 -22.28
C GLN A 279 12.41 4.16 -21.78
N ASN A 280 12.72 3.30 -20.79
CA ASN A 280 14.08 3.14 -20.29
C ASN A 280 15.05 2.54 -21.33
N TYR A 281 14.61 1.58 -22.15
CA TYR A 281 15.46 1.05 -23.23
C TYR A 281 15.74 2.11 -24.29
N THR A 282 14.75 2.91 -24.68
CA THR A 282 14.95 3.96 -25.68
C THR A 282 15.97 4.98 -25.18
N SER A 283 15.86 5.45 -23.93
CA SER A 283 16.83 6.39 -23.35
C SER A 283 18.22 5.77 -23.18
N ALA A 284 18.33 4.50 -22.77
CA ALA A 284 19.61 3.81 -22.64
C ALA A 284 20.28 3.49 -24.00
N ASN A 285 19.48 3.20 -25.03
CA ASN A 285 19.97 2.90 -26.39
C ASN A 285 20.36 4.15 -27.17
N GLU A 286 19.68 5.28 -26.96
CA GLU A 286 20.14 6.59 -27.46
C GLU A 286 21.53 6.94 -26.90
N MET A 287 21.84 6.51 -25.67
CA MET A 287 23.16 6.67 -25.06
C MET A 287 24.20 5.60 -25.48
N LYS A 288 23.80 4.45 -26.05
CA LYS A 288 24.71 3.29 -26.28
C LYS A 288 24.70 2.69 -27.69
N GLY A 289 23.86 3.15 -28.62
CA GLY A 289 23.87 2.70 -30.02
C GLY A 289 23.52 1.22 -30.25
N ASN A 290 22.86 0.54 -29.30
CA ASN A 290 22.48 -0.87 -29.42
C ASN A 290 20.97 -1.02 -29.71
N SER A 291 20.59 -1.95 -30.58
CA SER A 291 19.19 -2.22 -30.93
C SER A 291 18.43 -2.94 -29.80
N PRO A 292 17.15 -2.64 -29.55
CA PRO A 292 16.32 -3.38 -28.60
C PRO A 292 16.23 -4.88 -28.91
N ASN A 293 16.28 -5.76 -27.89
CA ASN A 293 16.21 -7.21 -28.07
C ASN A 293 14.80 -7.66 -28.55
N PRO A 294 14.64 -8.21 -29.76
CA PRO A 294 13.33 -8.56 -30.34
C PRO A 294 12.57 -9.65 -29.57
N PHE A 295 13.28 -10.52 -28.84
CA PHE A 295 12.63 -11.54 -27.99
C PHE A 295 11.81 -10.94 -26.84
N PHE A 296 12.17 -9.73 -26.39
CA PHE A 296 11.42 -9.03 -25.35
C PHE A 296 10.06 -8.56 -25.90
N TYR A 297 10.03 -7.97 -27.10
CA TYR A 297 8.79 -7.52 -27.75
C TYR A 297 7.81 -8.65 -27.96
N VAL A 298 8.28 -9.80 -28.46
CA VAL A 298 7.44 -10.99 -28.67
C VAL A 298 6.84 -11.47 -27.35
N LYS A 299 7.62 -11.58 -26.27
CA LYS A 299 7.09 -11.96 -24.94
C LYS A 299 6.05 -10.97 -24.41
N CYS A 300 6.26 -9.66 -24.59
CA CYS A 300 5.35 -8.64 -24.11
C CYS A 300 4.01 -8.67 -24.86
N VAL A 301 4.08 -8.84 -26.18
CA VAL A 301 2.92 -9.04 -27.05
C VAL A 301 2.22 -10.35 -26.72
N THR A 302 2.95 -11.45 -26.44
CA THR A 302 2.36 -12.72 -25.99
C THR A 302 1.68 -12.59 -24.63
N ILE A 303 2.24 -11.87 -23.67
CA ILE A 303 1.61 -11.61 -22.36
C ILE A 303 0.34 -10.78 -22.55
N TYR A 304 0.41 -9.71 -23.33
CA TYR A 304 -0.74 -8.86 -23.65
C TYR A 304 -1.85 -9.63 -24.37
N LEU A 305 -1.49 -10.41 -25.39
CA LEU A 305 -2.40 -11.30 -26.10
C LEU A 305 -2.95 -12.39 -25.19
N SER A 306 -2.16 -12.97 -24.29
CA SER A 306 -2.64 -13.97 -23.32
C SER A 306 -3.65 -13.37 -22.35
N ILE A 307 -3.46 -12.12 -21.92
CA ILE A 307 -4.41 -11.40 -21.08
C ILE A 307 -5.69 -11.09 -21.84
N ILE A 308 -5.58 -10.60 -23.08
CA ILE A 308 -6.74 -10.37 -23.95
C ILE A 308 -7.47 -11.68 -24.21
N ILE A 309 -6.79 -12.74 -24.64
CA ILE A 309 -7.38 -14.04 -24.94
C ILE A 309 -8.03 -14.63 -23.68
N HIS A 310 -7.40 -14.55 -22.50
CA HIS A 310 -8.00 -15.01 -21.25
C HIS A 310 -9.22 -14.15 -20.85
N ASN A 311 -9.17 -12.83 -21.04
CA ASN A 311 -10.29 -11.92 -20.79
C ASN A 311 -11.47 -12.16 -21.76
N TYR A 312 -11.19 -12.45 -23.03
CA TYR A 312 -12.21 -12.64 -24.08
C TYR A 312 -12.70 -14.10 -24.19
N GLN A 313 -11.92 -15.11 -23.79
CA GLN A 313 -12.43 -16.48 -23.65
C GLN A 313 -13.44 -16.62 -22.51
N ILE A 314 -13.38 -15.75 -21.49
CA ILE A 314 -14.42 -15.65 -20.46
C ILE A 314 -15.65 -14.87 -20.96
N SER A 315 -15.55 -14.18 -22.10
CA SER A 315 -16.65 -13.42 -22.71
C SER A 315 -17.38 -14.18 -23.85
N GLY A 316 -16.86 -15.34 -24.28
CA GLY A 316 -17.28 -15.98 -25.54
C GLY A 316 -17.42 -17.51 -25.50
N LEU A 317 -17.44 -18.12 -24.31
CA LEU A 317 -17.76 -19.53 -24.12
C LEU A 317 -18.54 -19.68 -22.81
N VAL A 318 -19.78 -19.18 -22.83
CA VAL A 318 -21.06 -19.80 -22.44
C VAL A 318 -22.12 -18.75 -22.79
#